data_AF-A0A7V0ZK22-F1
#
_entry.id   AF-A0A7V0ZK22-F1
#
_cell.length_a   1.000
_cell.length_b   1.000
_cell.length_c   1.000
_cell.angle_alpha   90.00
_cell.angle_beta   90.00
_cell.angle_gamma   90.00
#
_symmetry.space_group_name_H-M   'P 1'
#
loop_
_entity.id
_entity.type
_entity.pdbx_description
1 polymer ?
#
loop_
_entity_poly.entity_id
_entity_poly.type
_entity_poly.pdbx_seq_one_letter_code
_entity_poly.pdbx_strand_id
1 'polypeptide(L)' 'DVQVGDAIVLQSLEGEKRFKIDATKVVAITDTTLLRDTDDQTVTLVTCYPFYFVGHAPKRFIVTASLDTSNVNQN' A
#
# COMPACT_ATOMS: atom_id res chain seq x y z
N ASP A 1 -4.43 -5.30 12.95
CA ASP A 1 -4.84 -4.09 12.23
C ASP A 1 -3.64 -3.60 11.42
N VAL A 2 -3.83 -2.89 10.33
CA VAL A 2 -2.74 -2.36 9.50
C VAL A 2 -2.51 -0.90 9.87
N GLN A 3 -1.28 -0.54 10.26
CA GLN A 3 -0.97 0.78 10.78
C GLN A 3 0.25 1.42 10.11
N VAL A 4 0.35 2.74 10.24
CA VAL A 4 1.53 3.49 9.80
C VAL A 4 2.77 3.00 10.54
N GLY A 5 3.84 2.74 9.81
CA GLY A 5 5.08 2.15 10.33
C GLY A 5 5.18 0.63 10.16
N ASP A 6 4.08 -0.07 9.87
CA ASP A 6 4.12 -1.51 9.58
C ASP A 6 4.90 -1.80 8.28
N ALA A 7 5.49 -2.98 8.21
CA ALA A 7 6.26 -3.44 7.05
C ALA A 7 5.39 -4.21 6.05
N ILE A 8 5.57 -3.91 4.76
CA ILE A 8 5.11 -4.72 3.63
C ILE A 8 6.33 -5.37 2.99
N VAL A 9 6.29 -6.69 2.84
CA VAL A 9 7.37 -7.47 2.23
C VAL A 9 6.90 -7.98 0.87
N LEU A 10 7.57 -7.56 -0.20
CA LEU A 10 7.27 -7.97 -1.57
C LEU A 10 8.35 -8.94 -2.05
N GLN A 11 7.96 -10.19 -2.31
CA GLN A 11 8.84 -11.19 -2.92
C GLN A 11 8.58 -11.26 -4.42
N SER A 12 9.65 -11.09 -5.19
CA SER A 12 9.64 -11.14 -6.65
C SER A 12 10.78 -12.03 -7.15
N LEU A 13 10.85 -12.27 -8.47
CA LEU A 13 11.98 -12.98 -9.07
C LEU A 13 13.31 -12.22 -8.91
N GLU A 14 13.26 -10.90 -8.70
CA GLU A 14 14.43 -10.04 -8.47
C GLU A 14 14.90 -10.05 -7.01
N GLY A 15 14.17 -10.73 -6.12
CA GLY A 15 14.43 -10.78 -4.70
C GLY A 15 13.35 -10.11 -3.86
N GLU A 16 13.63 -10.00 -2.56
CA GLU A 16 12.75 -9.43 -1.56
C GLU A 16 12.98 -7.92 -1.44
N LYS A 17 11.89 -7.14 -1.40
CA LYS A 17 11.90 -5.70 -1.08
C LYS A 17 11.00 -5.44 0.10
N ARG A 18 11.44 -4.58 1.01
CA ARG A 18 10.68 -4.14 2.19
C ARG A 18 10.20 -2.70 1.97
N PHE A 19 8.95 -2.45 2.30
CA PHE A 19 8.31 -1.14 2.26
C PHE A 19 7.75 -0.82 3.64
N LYS A 20 7.76 0.45 4.03
CA LYS A 20 7.16 0.90 5.30
C LYS A 20 5.88 1.67 4.99
N ILE A 21 4.81 1.36 5.71
CA ILE A 21 3.52 2.04 5.51
C ILE A 21 3.63 3.49 5.97
N ASP A 22 3.31 4.41 5.05
CA ASP A 22 3.32 5.85 5.28
C ASP A 22 1.94 6.37 5.66
N ALA A 23 0.90 5.82 5.04
CA ALA A 23 -0.48 6.27 5.25
C ALA A 23 -1.52 5.19 4.93
N THR A 24 -2.67 5.33 5.57
CA THR A 24 -3.89 4.61 5.24
C THR A 24 -5.04 5.59 5.02
N LYS A 25 -5.94 5.29 4.07
CA LYS A 25 -7.12 6.12 3.79
C LYS A 25 -8.30 5.29 3.31
N VAL A 26 -9.51 5.76 3.57
CA VAL A 26 -10.75 5.23 2.98
C VAL A 26 -11.26 6.22 1.96
N VAL A 27 -11.39 5.80 0.70
CA VAL A 27 -11.84 6.64 -0.42
C VAL A 27 -13.08 6.06 -1.09
N ALA A 28 -13.80 6.87 -1.85
CA ALA A 28 -14.90 6.40 -2.71
C ALA A 28 -14.37 5.63 -3.92
N ILE A 29 -15.15 4.69 -4.46
CA ILE A 29 -14.76 3.91 -5.66
C ILE A 29 -14.52 4.77 -6.91
N THR A 30 -15.07 5.97 -6.97
CA THR A 30 -14.92 6.93 -8.08
C THR A 30 -13.65 7.78 -7.99
N ASP A 31 -12.86 7.63 -6.92
CA ASP A 31 -11.63 8.40 -6.72
C ASP A 31 -10.47 7.84 -7.57
N THR A 32 -10.10 8.58 -8.63
CA THR A 32 -9.00 8.22 -9.54
C THR A 32 -7.64 8.78 -9.12
N THR A 33 -7.56 9.52 -8.01
CA THR A 33 -6.32 10.17 -7.57
C THR A 33 -5.28 9.20 -6.99
N LEU A 34 -5.61 7.91 -6.92
CA LEU A 34 -4.78 6.85 -6.34
C LEU A 34 -3.61 6.41 -7.21
N LEU A 35 -3.68 6.62 -8.53
CA LEU A 35 -2.69 6.12 -9.50
C LEU A 35 -1.77 7.24 -10.01
N ARG A 36 -1.46 8.22 -9.17
CA ARG A 36 -0.49 9.25 -9.55
C ARG A 36 0.90 8.64 -9.60
N ASP A 37 1.67 8.99 -10.62
CA ASP A 37 3.09 8.67 -10.67
C ASP A 37 3.78 9.22 -9.42
N THR A 38 4.63 8.41 -8.81
CA THR A 38 5.45 8.79 -7.67
C THR A 38 6.92 8.77 -8.10
N ASP A 39 7.69 9.78 -7.69
CA ASP A 39 9.13 9.82 -7.96
C ASP A 39 9.88 8.69 -7.23
N ASP A 40 9.33 8.21 -6.11
CA ASP A 40 9.88 7.14 -5.28
C ASP A 40 9.19 5.78 -5.52
N GLN A 41 9.93 4.68 -5.29
CA GLN A 41 9.37 3.33 -5.31
C GLN A 41 8.29 3.18 -4.22
N THR A 42 7.03 3.17 -4.66
CA THR A 42 5.85 3.14 -3.79
C THR A 42 4.99 1.93 -4.09
N VAL A 43 4.47 1.30 -3.05
CA VAL A 43 3.43 0.26 -3.15
C VAL A 43 2.11 0.85 -2.67
N THR A 44 1.07 0.73 -3.51
CA THR A 44 -0.32 1.09 -3.15
C THR A 44 -1.17 -0.17 -3.12
N LEU A 45 -1.62 -0.59 -1.94
CA LEU A 45 -2.59 -1.68 -1.77
C LEU A 45 -4.00 -1.11 -1.77
N VAL A 46 -4.90 -1.72 -2.53
CA VAL A 46 -6.30 -1.30 -2.68
C VAL A 46 -7.22 -2.47 -2.38
N THR A 47 -8.13 -2.31 -1.42
CA THR A 47 -9.11 -3.36 -1.08
C THR A 47 -10.49 -2.76 -0.78
N CYS A 48 -11.52 -3.59 -0.76
CA CYS A 48 -12.91 -3.19 -0.50
C CYS A 48 -13.10 -2.70 0.95
N TYR A 49 -13.94 -1.69 1.14
CA TYR A 49 -14.36 -1.22 2.45
C TYR A 49 -15.87 -0.89 2.46
N PRO A 50 -16.61 -1.22 3.54
CA PRO A 50 -16.14 -1.88 4.76
C PRO A 50 -15.86 -3.38 4.56
N PHE A 51 -14.96 -3.94 5.38
CA PHE A 51 -14.43 -5.31 5.19
C PHE A 51 -15.47 -6.43 5.33
N TYR A 52 -16.61 -6.15 5.96
CA TYR A 52 -17.71 -7.10 6.16
C TYR A 52 -18.76 -7.06 5.04
N PHE A 53 -18.57 -6.22 4.01
CA PHE A 53 -19.56 -6.06 2.95
C PHE A 53 -19.42 -7.16 1.89
N VAL A 54 -20.53 -7.87 1.60
CA VAL A 54 -20.63 -8.81 0.49
C VAL A 54 -21.33 -8.12 -0.68
N GLY A 55 -20.59 -7.82 -1.75
CA GLY A 55 -21.08 -7.14 -2.96
C GLY A 55 -20.16 -6.01 -3.42
N HIS A 56 -20.69 -5.10 -4.26
CA HIS A 56 -19.94 -3.91 -4.71
C HIS A 56 -19.75 -2.90 -3.56
N ALA A 57 -18.71 -3.11 -2.76
CA ALA A 57 -18.39 -2.22 -1.66
C ALA A 57 -18.19 -0.78 -2.18
N PRO A 58 -18.87 0.22 -1.60
CA PRO A 58 -18.91 1.58 -2.15
C PRO A 58 -17.59 2.33 -1.96
N LYS A 59 -16.73 1.84 -1.07
CA LYS A 59 -15.46 2.46 -0.71
C LYS A 59 -14.29 1.49 -0.89
N ARG A 60 -13.09 2.06 -0.88
CA ARG A 60 -11.82 1.34 -0.90
C ARG A 60 -10.99 1.76 0.29
N PHE A 61 -10.35 0.79 0.93
CA PHE A 61 -9.28 1.03 1.89
C PHE A 61 -7.96 0.97 1.14
N ILE A 62 -7.17 2.03 1.29
CA ILE A 62 -5.92 2.24 0.60
C ILE A 62 -4.80 2.27 1.62
N VAL A 63 -3.72 1.56 1.31
CA VAL A 63 -2.47 1.60 2.06
C VAL A 63 -1.38 2.04 1.09
N THR A 64 -0.63 3.07 1.46
CA THR A 64 0.54 3.52 0.69
C THR A 64 1.80 3.32 1.51
N ALA A 65 2.84 2.77 0.88
CA ALA A 65 4.10 2.46 1.53
C ALA A 65 5.29 2.77 0.60
N SER A 66 6.32 3.37 1.16
CA SER A 66 7.56 3.73 0.49
C SER A 66 8.64 2.68 0.76
N LEU A 67 9.58 2.52 -0.19
CA LEU A 67 10.69 1.58 -0.05
C LEU A 67 11.47 1.86 1.24
N ASP A 68 11.67 0.84 2.06
CA ASP A 68 12.47 0.95 3.28
C ASP A 68 13.96 0.89 2.94
N THR A 69 14.54 2.06 2.65
CA THR A 69 15.94 2.21 2.26
C THR A 69 16.91 1.89 3.39
N SER A 70 16.43 1.77 4.64
CA SER A 70 17.28 1.45 5.79
C SER A 70 17.83 0.01 5.77
N ASN A 71 17.26 -0.87 4.93
CA ASN A 71 17.65 -2.28 4.78
C ASN A 71 18.38 -2.61 3.45
N VAL A 72 18.72 -1.61 2.63
CA VAL A 72 19.28 -1.86 1.28
C VAL A 72 20.82 -2.02 1.26
N ASN A 73 21.51 -1.79 2.38
CA ASN A 73 22.98 -1.91 2.46
C ASN A 73 23.46 -2.79 3.62
N GLN A 74 23.26 -4.11 3.53
CA GLN A 74 24.13 -5.04 4.24
C GLN A 74 24.76 -5.99 3.20
N ASN A 75 25.87 -5.51 2.64
CA ASN A 75 26.90 -6.37 2.02
C ASN A 75 27.66 -7.11 3.12
#